data_AF-A0A4Q1F845-F1
#
_entry.id   AF-A0A4Q1F845-F1
#
_cell.length_a   1.000
_cell.length_b   1.000
_cell.length_c   1.000
_cell.angle_alpha   90.00
_cell.angle_beta   90.00
_cell.angle_gamma   90.00
#
_symmetry.space_group_name_H-M   'P 1'
#
loop_
_entity.id
_entity.type
_entity.pdbx_description
1 polymer ?
#
loop_
_entity_poly.entity_id
_entity_poly.type
_entity_poly.pdbx_seq_one_letter_code
_entity_poly.pdbx_strand_id
1 'polypeptide(L)'
;MSLPKNITLFYVAGILSIIIGIIYAVILINGSSAPDGLMGIYILFWLIPVFAIVLIDRFLVKKFGNQKVNKVQFSFLLFIVLLWIIRAIANL
;
A
#
# COMPACT_ATOMS: atom_id res chain seq x y z
N MET A 1 20.76 -12.05 2.86
CA MET A 1 19.59 -12.13 3.75
C MET A 1 18.42 -12.68 2.93
N SER A 2 18.10 -13.97 3.06
CA SER A 2 17.00 -14.60 2.33
C SER A 2 15.68 -14.19 2.99
N LEU A 3 14.97 -13.23 2.38
CA LEU A 3 13.57 -12.97 2.70
C LEU A 3 12.79 -14.30 2.63
N PRO A 4 11.87 -14.58 3.59
CA PRO A 4 11.07 -15.80 3.57
C PRO A 4 10.43 -15.98 2.19
N LYS A 5 10.37 -17.24 1.72
CA LYS A 5 10.14 -17.62 0.31
C LYS A 5 8.89 -17.01 -0.36
N ASN A 6 7.99 -16.41 0.43
CA ASN A 6 6.74 -15.81 -0.03
C ASN A 6 6.54 -14.34 0.38
N ILE A 7 7.47 -13.67 1.05
CA ILE A 7 7.27 -12.28 1.49
C ILE A 7 7.73 -11.31 0.39
N THR A 8 6.89 -10.32 0.09
CA THR A 8 7.20 -9.20 -0.81
C THR A 8 6.87 -7.88 -0.14
N LEU A 9 7.49 -6.80 -0.61
CA LEU A 9 7.28 -5.47 -0.06
C LEU A 9 5.82 -5.03 -0.14
N PHE A 10 5.16 -5.25 -1.29
CA PHE A 10 3.75 -4.87 -1.44
C PHE A 10 2.80 -5.71 -0.60
N TYR A 11 3.15 -6.97 -0.31
CA TYR A 11 2.35 -7.80 0.58
C TYR A 11 2.37 -7.30 2.01
N VAL A 12 3.56 -7.00 2.54
CA VAL A 12 3.71 -6.46 3.91
C VAL A 12 3.08 -5.07 4.00
N ALA A 13 3.39 -4.18 3.07
CA ALA A 13 2.84 -2.83 3.04
C ALA A 13 1.31 -2.83 2.87
N GLY A 14 0.78 -3.71 2.01
CA GLY A 14 -0.66 -3.84 1.79
C GLY A 14 -1.41 -4.34 3.01
N ILE A 15 -0.91 -5.38 3.70
CA ILE A 15 -1.54 -5.87 4.95
C ILE A 15 -1.50 -4.78 6.03
N LEU A 16 -0.35 -4.12 6.22
CA LEU A 16 -0.25 -3.03 7.19
C LEU A 16 -1.19 -1.88 6.85
N SER A 17 -1.30 -1.51 5.57
CA SER A 17 -2.23 -0.47 5.12
C SER A 17 -3.68 -0.85 5.36
N ILE A 18 -4.06 -2.12 5.19
CA ILE A 18 -5.42 -2.60 5.49
C ILE A 18 -5.70 -2.52 6.98
N ILE A 19 -4.81 -3.02 7.84
CA ILE A 19 -4.98 -3.00 9.30
C ILE A 19 -5.10 -1.57 9.80
N ILE A 20 -4.14 -0.70 9.43
CA ILE A 20 -4.12 0.70 9.85
C ILE A 20 -5.34 1.43 9.29
N GLY A 21 -5.68 1.22 8.02
CA GLY A 21 -6.83 1.85 7.37
C GLY A 21 -8.15 1.50 8.04
N ILE A 22 -8.35 0.23 8.42
CA ILE A 22 -9.56 -0.19 9.16
C ILE A 22 -9.63 0.49 10.52
N ILE A 23 -8.53 0.48 11.29
CA ILE A 23 -8.48 1.14 12.62
C ILE A 23 -8.83 2.63 12.48
N TYR A 24 -8.22 3.32 11.51
CA TYR A 24 -8.43 4.74 11.30
C TYR A 24 -9.86 5.06 10.83
N ALA A 25 -10.41 4.23 9.93
CA ALA A 25 -11.79 4.38 9.48
C ALA A 25 -12.79 4.21 10.63
N VAL A 26 -12.58 3.22 11.52
CA VAL A 26 -13.44 3.02 12.69
C VAL A 26 -13.38 4.21 13.65
N ILE A 27 -12.19 4.77 13.88
CA ILE A 27 -12.04 5.97 14.72
C ILE A 27 -12.81 7.15 14.10
N LEU A 28 -12.64 7.40 12.80
CA LEU A 28 -13.25 8.53 12.10
C LEU A 28 -14.77 8.41 11.96
N ILE A 29 -15.30 7.21 11.69
CA ILE A 29 -16.75 6.97 11.58
C ILE A 29 -17.46 7.20 12.92
N ASN A 30 -16.79 6.89 14.03
CA ASN A 30 -17.31 7.15 15.37
C ASN A 30 -16.99 8.58 15.88
N GLY A 31 -16.38 9.42 15.04
CA GLY A 31 -16.10 10.82 15.34
C GLY A 31 -17.37 11.67 15.45
N SER A 32 -17.26 12.84 16.07
CA SER A 32 -18.39 13.75 16.31
C SER A 32 -18.77 14.61 15.10
N SER A 33 -17.94 14.63 14.05
CA SER A 33 -18.14 15.48 12.89
C SER A 33 -18.56 14.68 11.64
N ALA A 34 -19.50 15.22 10.87
CA ALA A 34 -19.91 14.63 9.59
C ALA A 34 -18.76 14.49 8.57
N PRO A 35 -17.81 15.46 8.46
CA PRO A 35 -16.62 15.30 7.62
C PRO A 35 -15.75 14.10 8.01
N ASP A 36 -15.56 13.82 9.31
CA ASP A 36 -14.77 12.67 9.77
C ASP A 36 -15.42 11.37 9.35
N GLY A 37 -16.74 11.26 9.54
CA GLY A 37 -17.50 10.08 9.12
C GLY A 37 -17.37 9.78 7.62
N LEU A 38 -17.45 10.83 6.79
CA LEU A 38 -17.26 10.72 5.34
C LEU A 38 -15.83 10.28 4.99
N MET A 39 -14.82 10.86 5.64
CA MET A 39 -13.42 10.49 5.43
C MET A 39 -13.15 9.03 5.80
N GLY A 40 -13.73 8.53 6.89
CA GLY A 40 -13.64 7.13 7.28
C GLY A 40 -14.24 6.18 6.23
N ILE A 41 -15.38 6.55 5.62
CA ILE A 41 -15.97 5.81 4.51
C ILE A 41 -15.05 5.80 3.29
N TYR A 42 -14.45 6.95 2.93
CA TYR A 42 -13.49 7.01 1.82
C TYR A 42 -12.27 6.13 2.04
N ILE A 43 -11.76 6.05 3.27
CA ILE A 43 -10.68 5.13 3.62
C ILE A 43 -11.11 3.68 3.37
N LEU A 44 -12.32 3.28 3.80
CA LEU A 44 -12.83 1.93 3.55
C LEU A 44 -12.95 1.63 2.05
N PHE A 45 -13.43 2.57 1.24
CA PHE A 45 -13.47 2.42 -0.21
C PHE A 45 -12.06 2.29 -0.81
N TRP A 46 -11.07 3.00 -0.28
CA TRP A 46 -9.68 2.90 -0.71
C TRP A 46 -9.02 1.56 -0.37
N LEU A 47 -9.51 0.85 0.65
CA LEU A 47 -9.00 -0.49 0.96
C LEU A 47 -9.32 -1.53 -0.12
N ILE A 48 -10.37 -1.33 -0.92
CA ILE A 48 -10.74 -2.22 -2.03
C ILE A 48 -9.62 -2.32 -3.08
N PRO A 49 -9.13 -1.21 -3.68
CA PRO A 49 -8.02 -1.28 -4.61
C PRO A 49 -6.71 -1.75 -3.95
N VAL A 50 -6.46 -1.41 -2.68
CA VAL A 50 -5.29 -1.92 -1.95
C VAL A 50 -5.34 -3.45 -1.84
N PHE A 51 -6.50 -4.01 -1.52
CA PHE A 51 -6.70 -5.46 -1.47
C PHE A 51 -6.50 -6.11 -2.84
N ALA A 52 -6.99 -5.50 -3.92
CA ALA A 52 -6.75 -5.98 -5.29
C ALA A 52 -5.25 -6.03 -5.64
N ILE A 53 -4.48 -5.01 -5.25
CA ILE A 53 -3.01 -4.98 -5.44
C ILE A 53 -2.35 -6.14 -4.70
N VAL A 54 -2.76 -6.41 -3.45
CA VAL A 54 -2.23 -7.54 -2.67
C VAL A 54 -2.53 -8.87 -3.36
N LEU A 55 -3.75 -9.08 -3.87
CA LEU A 55 -4.10 -10.30 -4.60
C LEU A 55 -3.26 -10.48 -5.88
N ILE A 56 -3.07 -9.41 -6.66
CA ILE A 56 -2.23 -9.44 -7.87
C ILE A 56 -0.79 -9.77 -7.51
N ASP A 57 -0.23 -9.17 -6.46
CA ASP A 57 1.11 -9.50 -5.96
C ASP A 57 1.23 -10.99 -5.63
N ARG A 58 0.27 -11.58 -4.90
CA ARG A 58 0.27 -13.02 -4.59
C ARG A 58 0.24 -13.89 -5.85
N PHE A 59 -0.53 -13.49 -6.85
CA PHE A 59 -0.57 -14.18 -8.14
C PHE A 59 0.77 -14.10 -8.88
N LEU A 60 1.40 -12.93 -8.91
CA LEU A 60 2.71 -12.72 -9.53
C LEU A 60 3.83 -13.49 -8.82
N VAL A 61 3.81 -13.53 -7.49
CA VAL A 61 4.79 -14.30 -6.69
C VAL A 61 4.67 -15.79 -6.97
N LYS A 62 3.43 -16.32 -7.05
CA LYS A 62 3.20 -17.72 -7.43
C LYS A 62 3.72 -18.04 -8.83
N LYS A 63 3.60 -17.11 -9.79
CA LYS A 63 4.01 -17.31 -11.19
C LYS A 63 5.51 -17.09 -11.45
N PHE A 64 6.12 -16.08 -10.82
CA PHE A 64 7.47 -15.61 -11.15
C PHE A 64 8.49 -15.76 -10.02
N GLY A 65 8.04 -16.14 -8.81
CA GLY A 65 8.87 -16.24 -7.61
C GLY A 65 9.05 -14.90 -6.89
N ASN A 66 9.33 -14.96 -5.58
CA ASN A 66 9.43 -13.77 -4.74
C ASN A 66 10.59 -12.84 -5.14
N GLN A 67 11.76 -13.37 -5.52
CA GLN A 67 12.95 -12.57 -5.82
C GLN A 67 12.73 -11.62 -7.01
N LYS A 68 12.16 -12.12 -8.12
CA LYS A 68 11.91 -11.33 -9.33
C LYS A 68 10.85 -10.26 -9.07
N VAL A 69 9.75 -10.63 -8.41
CA VAL A 69 8.67 -9.70 -8.08
C VAL A 69 9.16 -8.61 -7.14
N ASN A 70 9.91 -8.95 -6.09
CA ASN A 70 10.40 -7.97 -5.13
C ASN A 70 11.41 -6.99 -5.76
N LYS A 71 12.21 -7.44 -6.75
CA LYS A 71 13.11 -6.56 -7.51
C LYS A 71 12.34 -5.51 -8.31
N VAL A 72 11.24 -5.90 -8.95
CA VAL A 72 10.37 -4.97 -9.69
C VAL A 72 9.67 -4.00 -8.73
N GLN A 73 9.16 -4.49 -7.61
CA GLN A 73 8.53 -3.64 -6.57
C GLN A 73 9.49 -2.61 -6.00
N PHE A 74 10.74 -3.00 -5.77
CA PHE A 74 11.77 -2.07 -5.33
C PHE A 74 12.06 -1.00 -6.38
N SER A 75 12.03 -1.36 -7.67
CA SER A 75 12.18 -0.41 -8.77
C SER A 75 11.02 0.60 -8.81
N PHE A 76 9.77 0.14 -8.58
CA PHE A 76 8.62 1.04 -8.43
C PHE A 76 8.79 1.98 -7.23
N LEU A 77 9.24 1.48 -6.09
CA LEU A 77 9.47 2.30 -4.90
C LEU A 77 10.55 3.36 -5.14
N LEU A 78 11.66 2.98 -5.76
CA LEU A 78 12.74 3.89 -6.13
C LEU A 78 12.25 4.95 -7.13
N PHE A 79 11.41 4.56 -8.08
CA PHE A 79 10.78 5.50 -9.00
C PHE A 79 9.88 6.52 -8.28
N ILE A 80 9.06 6.09 -7.31
CA ILE A 80 8.25 7.00 -6.48
C ILE A 80 9.14 7.97 -5.69
N VAL A 81 10.21 7.46 -5.09
CA VAL A 81 11.20 8.30 -4.36
C VAL A 81 11.86 9.30 -5.30
N LEU A 82 12.23 8.89 -6.52
CA LEU A 82 12.79 9.77 -7.53
C LEU A 82 11.80 10.89 -7.90
N LEU A 83 10.53 10.56 -8.11
CA LEU A 83 9.49 11.56 -8.39
C LEU A 83 9.33 12.55 -7.24
N TRP A 84 9.44 12.09 -5.99
CA TRP A 84 9.45 12.96 -4.81
C TRP A 84 10.65 13.89 -4.78
N ILE A 85 11.85 13.39 -5.11
CA ILE A 85 13.07 14.21 -5.21
C ILE A 85 12.91 15.26 -6.31
N ILE A 86 12.46 14.86 -7.50
CA ILE A 86 12.21 15.79 -8.61
C ILE A 86 11.20 16.85 -8.19
N ARG A 87 10.10 16.45 -7.54
CA ARG A 87 9.11 17.39 -7.01
C ARG A 87 9.74 18.34 -6.00
N ALA A 88 10.59 17.87 -5.09
CA ALA A 88 11.24 18.71 -4.08
C ALA A 88 12.26 19.70 -4.68
N ILE A 89 12.89 19.36 -5.80
CA ILE A 89 13.82 20.24 -6.51
C ILE A 89 13.08 21.22 -7.44
N ALA A 90 12.03 20.73 -8.11
CA ALA A 90 11.26 21.50 -9.09
C ALA A 90 10.18 22.39 -8.45
N ASN A 91 9.66 22.02 -7.28
CA ASN A 91 9.05 23.00 -6.37
C ASN A 91 10.20 23.82 -5.77
N LEU A 92 10.39 25.02 -6.31
CA LEU A 92 10.78 26.19 -5.51
C LEU A 92 9.83 26.34 -4.31
#